data_AF-A0A927T9A4-F1
#
_entry.id   AF-A0A927T9A4-F1
#
_cell.length_a   1.000
_cell.length_b   1.000
_cell.length_c   1.000
_cell.angle_alpha   90.00
_cell.angle_beta   90.00
_cell.angle_gamma   90.00
#
_symmetry.space_group_name_H-M   'P 1'
#
loop_
_entity.id
_entity.type
_entity.pdbx_description
1 polymer ?
#
loop_
_entity_poly.entity_id
_entity_poly.type
_entity_poly.pdbx_seq_one_letter_code
_entity_poly.pdbx_strand_id
1 'polypeptide(L)'
;MKRIKIASALVAMIVNLAMAPILPAHAEAAYDTKYDKVVQTYEMMLPAMQKQTDSNLVYRQLHLGLLYHQISSGDILYMYSAPGTYVPVEALTKLYTEGNLNGYCYKIVTGQPLTSVDLAPVFDAAYYYQQNPDLHGAVPNDEVSLFAHFLNNGLKEGRVASKEFNPSIYKTNYPSIKEAYGDNWPMYYHHYLTYGKEGSFTADKLLTN
;
A
#
# COMPACT_ATOMS: atom_id res chain seq x y z
N MET A 1 0.37 -24.26 -18.20
CA MET A 1 -0.30 -23.22 -17.41
C MET A 1 0.60 -21.98 -17.33
N LYS A 2 0.33 -20.93 -18.12
CA LYS A 2 0.98 -19.62 -18.03
C LYS A 2 0.20 -18.78 -17.00
N ARG A 3 0.42 -18.99 -15.70
CA ARG A 3 -0.15 -18.15 -14.64
C ARG A 3 1.02 -17.58 -13.82
N ILE A 4 0.96 -16.29 -13.48
CA ILE A 4 1.80 -15.64 -12.44
C ILE A 4 3.22 -15.20 -12.92
N LYS A 5 3.34 -14.33 -13.92
CA LYS A 5 4.55 -13.49 -14.11
C LYS A 5 4.28 -11.98 -14.00
N ILE A 6 3.01 -11.59 -13.98
CA ILE A 6 2.58 -10.19 -14.11
C ILE A 6 2.53 -9.52 -12.74
N ALA A 7 1.91 -10.17 -11.74
CA ALA A 7 1.86 -9.67 -10.36
C ALA A 7 3.27 -9.48 -9.78
N SER A 8 4.20 -10.39 -10.07
CA SER A 8 5.59 -10.31 -9.60
C SER A 8 6.36 -9.10 -10.15
N ALA A 9 6.06 -8.64 -11.37
CA ALA A 9 6.72 -7.47 -11.95
C ALA A 9 6.20 -6.16 -11.35
N LEU A 10 4.89 -6.07 -11.10
CA LEU A 10 4.29 -4.94 -10.39
C LEU A 10 4.78 -4.87 -8.94
N VAL A 11 4.82 -6.02 -8.24
CA VAL A 11 5.40 -6.14 -6.90
C VAL A 11 6.84 -5.62 -6.89
N ALA A 12 7.68 -6.06 -7.82
CA ALA A 12 9.07 -5.60 -7.90
C ALA A 12 9.21 -4.10 -8.20
N MET A 13 8.35 -3.55 -9.07
CA MET A 13 8.34 -2.12 -9.38
C MET A 13 7.97 -1.28 -8.15
N ILE A 14 6.91 -1.68 -7.44
CA ILE A 14 6.41 -0.98 -6.25
C ILE A 14 7.41 -1.09 -5.09
N VAL A 15 7.93 -2.29 -4.84
CA VAL A 15 8.93 -2.51 -3.77
C VAL A 15 10.20 -1.71 -4.03
N ASN A 16 10.69 -1.60 -5.27
CA ASN A 16 11.89 -0.80 -5.53
C ASN A 16 11.66 0.71 -5.35
N LEU A 17 10.45 1.21 -5.58
CA LEU A 17 10.12 2.64 -5.44
C LEU A 17 9.71 3.06 -4.02
N ALA A 18 9.13 2.15 -3.23
CA ALA A 18 8.88 2.37 -1.81
C ALA A 18 10.17 2.59 -0.99
N MET A 19 11.35 2.37 -1.59
CA MET A 19 12.67 2.58 -0.98
C MET A 19 13.08 4.05 -0.98
N ALA A 20 12.38 4.91 -1.73
CA ALA A 20 12.56 6.35 -1.65
C ALA A 20 11.74 6.86 -0.45
N PRO A 21 12.36 7.44 0.59
CA PRO A 21 11.65 7.87 1.77
C PRO A 21 10.68 9.00 1.40
N ILE A 22 9.39 8.70 1.37
CA ILE A 22 8.34 9.71 1.48
C ILE A 22 7.90 9.65 2.92
N LEU A 23 8.77 10.20 3.78
CA LEU A 23 8.40 10.47 5.14
C LEU A 23 7.22 11.44 5.10
N PRO A 24 6.10 11.19 5.82
CA PRO A 24 5.32 12.32 6.29
C PRO A 24 6.30 13.23 7.05
N ALA A 25 6.32 14.51 6.70
CA ALA A 25 7.14 15.50 7.37
C ALA A 25 7.06 15.29 8.89
N HIS A 26 8.23 15.18 9.53
CA HIS A 26 8.36 14.96 10.96
C HIS A 26 7.49 15.96 11.71
N ALA A 27 6.53 15.47 12.50
CA ALA A 27 5.85 16.34 13.44
C ALA A 27 6.86 16.70 14.55
N GLU A 28 7.38 17.93 14.53
CA GLU A 28 8.01 18.50 15.72
C GLU A 28 7.00 18.46 16.87
N ALA A 29 7.48 18.22 18.09
CA ALA A 29 6.62 18.19 19.26
C ALA A 29 5.85 19.52 19.37
N ALA A 30 4.52 19.44 19.45
CA ALA A 30 3.64 20.61 19.49
C ALA A 30 3.76 21.45 20.78
N TYR A 31 4.69 21.12 21.67
CA TYR A 31 4.92 21.78 22.94
C TYR A 31 6.38 21.62 23.39
N ASP A 32 6.83 22.53 24.25
CA ASP A 32 8.17 22.53 24.81
C ASP A 32 8.38 21.29 25.69
N THR A 33 9.31 20.41 25.29
CA THR A 33 9.63 19.18 26.02
C THR A 33 11.07 19.24 26.50
N LYS A 34 11.31 18.76 27.73
CA LYS A 34 12.67 18.57 28.28
C LYS A 34 13.49 17.46 27.59
N TYR A 35 12.94 16.83 26.57
CA TYR A 35 13.57 15.72 25.86
C TYR A 35 14.04 16.19 24.49
N ASP A 36 15.35 16.15 24.28
CA ASP A 36 15.97 16.66 23.06
C ASP A 36 15.92 15.65 21.89
N LYS A 37 15.40 14.44 22.14
CA LYS A 37 15.37 13.34 21.17
C LYS A 37 13.96 12.81 20.96
N VAL A 38 13.46 12.96 19.74
CA VAL A 38 12.27 12.24 19.26
C VAL A 38 12.72 10.88 18.73
N VAL A 39 12.20 9.80 19.33
CA VAL A 39 12.43 8.41 18.86
C VAL A 39 11.24 7.98 18.03
N GLN A 40 11.49 7.48 16.83
CA GLN A 40 10.43 7.03 15.93
C GLN A 40 9.93 5.65 16.35
N THR A 41 8.66 5.34 16.07
CA THR A 41 8.07 4.03 16.41
C THR A 41 8.87 2.87 15.82
N TYR A 42 9.39 3.01 14.59
CA TYR A 42 10.23 1.99 13.98
C TYR A 42 11.57 1.78 14.72
N GLU A 43 12.16 2.83 15.30
CA GLU A 43 13.39 2.72 16.10
C GLU A 43 13.14 1.95 17.40
N MET A 44 11.94 2.10 17.98
CA MET A 44 11.52 1.31 19.15
C MET A 44 11.30 -0.16 18.79
N MET A 45 10.88 -0.46 17.57
CA MET A 45 10.61 -1.83 17.10
C MET A 45 11.84 -2.53 16.54
N LEU A 46 12.88 -1.79 16.14
CA LEU A 46 14.08 -2.31 15.50
C LEU A 46 14.74 -3.48 16.24
N PRO A 47 14.88 -3.49 17.58
CA PRO A 47 15.45 -4.63 18.30
C PRO A 47 14.64 -5.91 18.12
N ALA A 48 13.31 -5.80 18.05
CA ALA A 48 12.45 -6.93 17.79
C ALA A 48 12.59 -7.44 16.35
N MET A 49 13.04 -6.61 15.41
CA MET A 49 13.03 -6.92 13.97
C MET A 49 14.40 -7.34 13.40
N GLN A 50 15.32 -7.81 14.23
CA GLN A 50 16.63 -8.27 13.76
C GLN A 50 16.59 -9.72 13.26
N LYS A 51 17.57 -10.12 12.43
CA LYS A 51 17.68 -11.45 11.77
C LYS A 51 17.65 -12.69 12.70
N GLN A 52 17.61 -12.51 14.02
CA GLN A 52 17.61 -13.60 15.02
C GLN A 52 16.41 -13.55 15.97
N THR A 53 15.41 -12.72 15.70
CA THR A 53 14.31 -12.52 16.64
C THR A 53 13.14 -13.50 16.42
N ASP A 54 12.52 -13.93 17.52
CA ASP A 54 11.31 -14.76 17.56
C ASP A 54 10.15 -14.09 16.81
N SER A 55 9.54 -14.81 15.87
CA SER A 55 8.38 -14.34 15.09
C SER A 55 7.18 -13.95 15.97
N ASN A 56 7.01 -14.56 17.14
CA ASN A 56 5.97 -14.18 18.09
C ASN A 56 6.25 -12.84 18.75
N LEU A 57 7.53 -12.51 19.02
CA LEU A 57 7.92 -11.21 19.55
C LEU A 57 7.68 -10.11 18.52
N VAL A 58 8.10 -10.33 17.27
CA VAL A 58 7.83 -9.42 16.16
C VAL A 58 6.32 -9.23 15.96
N TYR A 59 5.57 -10.33 15.91
CA TYR A 59 4.11 -10.31 15.80
C TYR A 59 3.48 -9.46 16.90
N ARG A 60 3.87 -9.63 18.17
CA ARG A 60 3.30 -8.87 19.30
C ARG A 60 3.55 -7.37 19.13
N GLN A 61 4.77 -6.98 18.76
CA GLN A 61 5.11 -5.57 18.59
C GLN A 61 4.33 -4.94 17.43
N LEU A 62 4.27 -5.62 16.28
CA LEU A 62 3.49 -5.15 15.12
C LEU A 62 1.99 -5.10 15.43
N HIS A 63 1.45 -6.13 16.08
CA HIS A 63 0.05 -6.20 16.47
C HIS A 63 -0.33 -5.06 17.41
N LEU A 64 0.47 -4.80 18.44
CA LEU A 64 0.23 -3.68 19.36
C LEU A 64 0.34 -2.33 18.64
N GLY A 65 1.34 -2.17 17.76
CA GLY A 65 1.50 -0.95 16.96
C GLY A 65 0.27 -0.67 16.10
N LEU A 66 -0.26 -1.70 15.42
CA LEU A 66 -1.48 -1.59 14.60
C LEU A 66 -2.72 -1.32 15.47
N LEU A 67 -2.88 -2.06 16.58
CA LEU A 67 -4.02 -1.93 17.50
C LEU A 67 -4.12 -0.54 18.11
N TYR A 68 -2.98 0.07 18.45
CA TYR A 68 -2.92 1.42 19.02
C TYR A 68 -2.71 2.51 17.97
N HIS A 69 -2.81 2.19 16.68
CA HIS A 69 -2.62 3.13 15.56
C HIS A 69 -1.28 3.89 15.62
N GLN A 70 -0.25 3.27 16.19
CA GLN A 70 1.12 3.79 16.22
C GLN A 70 1.87 3.50 14.91
N ILE A 71 1.44 2.46 14.19
CA ILE A 71 1.89 2.10 12.86
C ILE A 71 0.69 1.69 12.01
N SER A 72 0.84 1.77 10.69
CA SER A 72 -0.09 1.31 9.68
C SER A 72 0.43 0.08 8.95
N SER A 73 -0.44 -0.57 8.16
CA SER A 73 -0.04 -1.61 7.21
C SER A 73 1.07 -1.13 6.25
N GLY A 74 1.06 0.15 5.87
CA GLY A 74 2.11 0.76 5.05
C GLY A 74 3.45 0.89 5.76
N ASP A 75 3.47 1.18 7.07
CA ASP A 75 4.70 1.21 7.85
C ASP A 75 5.35 -0.16 7.95
N ILE A 76 4.55 -1.23 8.06
CA ILE A 76 5.05 -2.62 8.06
C ILE A 76 5.73 -2.94 6.72
N LEU A 77 5.16 -2.48 5.60
CA LEU A 77 5.80 -2.65 4.29
C LEU A 77 7.13 -1.89 4.20
N TYR A 78 7.18 -0.64 4.69
CA TYR A 78 8.43 0.13 4.73
C TYR A 78 9.48 -0.55 5.63
N MET A 79 9.05 -1.07 6.78
CA MET A 79 9.94 -1.81 7.67
C MET A 79 10.45 -3.11 7.03
N TYR A 80 9.64 -3.82 6.24
CA TYR A 80 10.10 -5.02 5.52
C TYR A 80 11.24 -4.71 4.56
N SER A 81 11.27 -3.50 4.03
CA SER A 81 12.18 -3.12 2.98
C SER A 81 13.40 -2.32 3.46
N ALA A 82 13.39 -1.88 4.72
CA ALA A 82 14.51 -1.18 5.32
C ALA A 82 15.75 -2.10 5.42
N PRO A 83 16.96 -1.59 5.15
CA PRO A 83 18.17 -2.40 5.35
C PRO A 83 18.34 -2.81 6.82
N GLY A 84 18.59 -4.10 7.06
CA GLY A 84 18.90 -4.61 8.40
C GLY A 84 17.69 -4.96 9.26
N THR A 85 16.47 -4.73 8.78
CA THR A 85 15.24 -5.27 9.37
C THR A 85 14.90 -6.63 8.77
N TYR A 86 14.21 -7.42 9.56
CA TYR A 86 13.67 -8.72 9.20
C TYR A 86 12.28 -8.82 9.81
N VAL A 87 11.27 -8.86 8.95
CA VAL A 87 9.89 -9.15 9.35
C VAL A 87 9.62 -10.62 9.02
N PRO A 88 9.48 -11.51 10.02
CA PRO A 88 9.22 -12.92 9.77
C PRO A 88 7.87 -13.13 9.07
N VAL A 89 7.85 -14.02 8.07
CA VAL A 89 6.62 -14.32 7.32
C VAL A 89 5.54 -14.86 8.24
N GLU A 90 5.91 -15.65 9.25
CA GLU A 90 4.98 -16.22 10.23
C GLU A 90 4.25 -15.12 11.02
N ALA A 91 4.95 -14.04 11.37
CA ALA A 91 4.36 -12.90 12.05
C ALA A 91 3.33 -12.20 11.15
N LEU A 92 3.68 -11.99 9.89
CA LEU A 92 2.81 -11.38 8.88
C LEU A 92 1.58 -12.23 8.57
N THR A 93 1.77 -13.55 8.42
CA THR A 93 0.68 -14.49 8.20
C THR A 93 -0.31 -14.42 9.36
N LYS A 94 0.17 -14.38 10.60
CA LYS A 94 -0.71 -14.28 11.77
C LYS A 94 -1.52 -12.97 11.78
N LEU A 95 -0.86 -11.83 11.57
CA LEU A 95 -1.52 -10.53 11.47
C LEU A 95 -2.59 -10.52 10.36
N TYR A 96 -2.27 -11.09 9.20
CA TYR A 96 -3.20 -11.19 8.07
C TYR A 96 -4.39 -12.08 8.41
N THR A 97 -4.17 -13.27 8.98
CA THR A 97 -5.25 -14.21 9.31
C THR A 97 -6.21 -13.68 10.38
N GLU A 98 -5.72 -12.80 11.26
CA GLU A 98 -6.53 -12.15 12.29
C GLU A 98 -7.21 -10.87 11.79
N GLY A 99 -7.00 -10.48 10.52
CA GLY A 99 -7.57 -9.27 9.93
C GLY A 99 -6.89 -7.97 10.35
N ASN A 100 -5.73 -8.05 11.00
CA ASN A 100 -4.96 -6.89 11.48
C ASN A 100 -4.03 -6.30 10.41
N LEU A 101 -3.80 -7.00 9.30
CA LEU A 101 -2.95 -6.56 8.18
C LEU A 101 -3.73 -6.58 6.87
N ASN A 102 -3.64 -5.48 6.10
CA ASN A 102 -4.24 -5.40 4.77
C ASN A 102 -3.67 -6.48 3.83
N GLY A 103 -4.55 -7.20 3.12
CA GLY A 103 -4.18 -8.25 2.17
C GLY A 103 -3.27 -7.79 1.03
N TYR A 104 -3.43 -6.56 0.55
CA TYR A 104 -2.51 -5.94 -0.39
C TYR A 104 -1.08 -5.88 0.18
N CYS A 105 -0.91 -5.32 1.39
CA CYS A 105 0.40 -5.20 2.03
C CYS A 105 1.02 -6.58 2.29
N TYR A 106 0.24 -7.53 2.82
CA TYR A 106 0.69 -8.90 3.04
C TYR A 106 1.21 -9.56 1.76
N LYS A 107 0.46 -9.48 0.66
CA LYS A 107 0.83 -10.15 -0.60
C LYS A 107 2.00 -9.48 -1.31
N ILE A 108 2.12 -8.15 -1.22
CA ILE A 108 3.32 -7.44 -1.69
C ILE A 108 4.56 -7.94 -0.93
N VAL A 109 4.51 -7.98 0.40
CA VAL A 109 5.64 -8.40 1.24
C VAL A 109 6.02 -9.87 0.98
N THR A 110 5.04 -10.76 0.91
CA THR A 110 5.26 -12.20 0.73
C THR A 110 5.47 -12.63 -0.72
N GLY A 111 5.39 -11.69 -1.69
CA GLY A 111 5.53 -11.99 -3.12
C GLY A 111 4.39 -12.84 -3.70
N GLN A 112 3.23 -12.83 -3.05
CA GLN A 112 2.05 -13.57 -3.51
C GLN A 112 1.30 -12.82 -4.62
N PRO A 113 0.59 -13.54 -5.52
CA PRO A 113 -0.17 -12.89 -6.58
C PRO A 113 -1.35 -12.08 -6.02
N LEU A 114 -1.47 -10.84 -6.47
CA LEU A 114 -2.60 -9.97 -6.17
C LEU A 114 -3.87 -10.45 -6.89
N THR A 115 -5.00 -10.22 -6.25
CA THR A 115 -6.36 -10.50 -6.73
C THR A 115 -7.18 -9.22 -6.74
N SER A 116 -8.32 -9.22 -7.42
CA SER A 116 -9.26 -8.09 -7.42
C SER A 116 -9.67 -7.66 -6.01
N VAL A 117 -9.83 -8.61 -5.08
CA VAL A 117 -10.18 -8.36 -3.68
C VAL A 117 -9.11 -7.52 -2.96
N ASP A 118 -7.83 -7.72 -3.25
CA ASP A 118 -6.75 -6.95 -2.61
C ASP A 118 -6.71 -5.51 -3.12
N LEU A 119 -7.30 -5.25 -4.28
CA LEU A 119 -7.39 -3.94 -4.92
C LEU A 119 -8.82 -3.38 -4.91
N ALA A 120 -9.75 -3.97 -4.15
CA ALA A 120 -11.15 -3.57 -4.16
C ALA A 120 -11.40 -2.06 -3.97
N PRO A 121 -10.63 -1.33 -3.13
CA PRO A 121 -10.80 0.13 -3.01
C PRO A 121 -10.49 0.90 -4.30
N VAL A 122 -9.65 0.34 -5.18
CA VAL A 122 -9.19 1.01 -6.41
C VAL A 122 -9.63 0.32 -7.69
N PHE A 123 -10.27 -0.85 -7.60
CA PHE A 123 -10.69 -1.64 -8.74
C PHE A 123 -12.06 -2.28 -8.52
N ASP A 124 -12.99 -1.93 -9.39
CA ASP A 124 -14.27 -2.59 -9.60
C ASP A 124 -14.38 -2.88 -11.11
N ALA A 125 -14.58 -4.14 -11.48
CA ALA A 125 -14.53 -4.54 -12.89
C ALA A 125 -15.65 -3.89 -13.73
N ALA A 126 -16.87 -3.79 -13.19
CA ALA A 126 -17.99 -3.21 -13.90
C ALA A 126 -17.80 -1.70 -14.11
N TYR A 127 -17.35 -1.01 -13.06
CA TYR A 127 -17.02 0.41 -13.10
C TYR A 127 -15.86 0.69 -14.06
N TYR A 128 -14.79 -0.12 -14.00
CA TYR A 128 -13.63 0.00 -14.87
C TYR A 128 -14.02 -0.16 -16.34
N TYR A 129 -14.84 -1.17 -16.67
CA TYR A 129 -15.33 -1.35 -18.04
C TYR A 129 -16.24 -0.19 -18.48
N GLN A 130 -17.10 0.32 -17.60
CA GLN A 130 -17.99 1.44 -17.91
C GLN A 130 -17.24 2.76 -18.13
N GLN A 131 -16.23 3.06 -17.32
CA GLN A 131 -15.48 4.32 -17.40
C GLN A 131 -14.43 4.34 -18.53
N ASN A 132 -14.13 3.19 -19.14
CA ASN A 132 -13.10 3.06 -20.16
C ASN A 132 -13.70 2.45 -21.44
N PRO A 133 -14.39 3.27 -22.27
CA PRO A 133 -15.07 2.79 -23.47
C PRO A 133 -14.14 2.15 -24.52
N ASP A 134 -12.85 2.48 -24.50
CA ASP A 134 -11.84 1.88 -25.37
C ASP A 134 -11.64 0.38 -25.10
N LEU A 135 -12.04 -0.12 -23.93
CA LEU A 135 -12.01 -1.55 -23.62
C LEU A 135 -13.16 -2.31 -24.29
N HIS A 136 -14.20 -1.62 -24.74
CA HIS A 136 -15.41 -2.26 -25.27
C HIS A 136 -15.08 -3.00 -26.57
N GLY A 137 -15.19 -4.33 -26.53
CA GLY A 137 -14.82 -5.21 -27.65
C GLY A 137 -13.32 -5.47 -27.81
N ALA A 138 -12.45 -4.72 -27.12
CA ALA A 138 -11.00 -4.95 -27.10
C ALA A 138 -10.57 -5.90 -25.98
N VAL A 139 -11.26 -5.86 -24.84
CA VAL A 139 -11.04 -6.75 -23.69
C VAL A 139 -12.34 -7.49 -23.40
N PRO A 140 -12.30 -8.81 -23.13
CA PRO A 140 -13.47 -9.54 -22.67
C PRO A 140 -14.07 -8.88 -21.42
N ASN A 141 -15.41 -8.72 -21.40
CA ASN A 141 -16.15 -8.15 -20.27
C ASN A 141 -16.32 -9.20 -19.16
N ASP A 142 -15.20 -9.64 -18.59
CA ASP A 142 -15.14 -10.51 -17.43
C ASP A 142 -14.09 -9.98 -16.43
N GLU A 143 -14.33 -10.25 -15.14
CA GLU A 143 -13.50 -9.71 -14.06
C GLU A 143 -12.01 -10.07 -14.21
N VAL A 144 -11.70 -11.28 -14.65
CA VAL A 144 -10.31 -11.76 -14.75
C VAL A 144 -9.56 -11.00 -15.84
N SER A 145 -10.17 -10.85 -17.02
CA SER A 145 -9.60 -10.13 -18.15
C SER A 145 -9.44 -8.64 -17.85
N LEU A 146 -10.44 -8.03 -17.22
CA LEU A 146 -10.41 -6.60 -16.86
C LEU A 146 -9.38 -6.32 -15.77
N PHE A 147 -9.29 -7.18 -14.76
CA PHE A 147 -8.28 -7.06 -13.72
C PHE A 147 -6.86 -7.24 -14.28
N ALA A 148 -6.67 -8.22 -15.17
CA ALA A 148 -5.40 -8.39 -15.87
C ALA A 148 -5.02 -7.16 -16.71
N HIS A 149 -5.99 -6.56 -17.42
CA HIS A 149 -5.75 -5.32 -18.15
C HIS A 149 -5.37 -4.17 -17.21
N PHE A 150 -6.11 -4.00 -16.11
CA PHE A 150 -5.84 -2.97 -15.12
C PHE A 150 -4.42 -3.07 -14.56
N LEU A 151 -3.98 -4.27 -14.16
CA LEU A 151 -2.62 -4.47 -13.64
C LEU A 151 -1.52 -4.18 -14.67
N ASN A 152 -1.75 -4.47 -15.96
CA ASN A 152 -0.72 -4.34 -17.00
C ASN A 152 -0.62 -2.92 -17.58
N ASN A 153 -1.77 -2.27 -17.73
CA ASN A 153 -1.94 -1.03 -18.48
C ASN A 153 -2.60 0.04 -17.60
N GLY A 154 -3.76 -0.27 -17.01
CA GLY A 154 -4.58 0.73 -16.30
C GLY A 154 -3.85 1.44 -15.18
N LEU A 155 -3.05 0.73 -14.39
CA LEU A 155 -2.21 1.32 -13.34
C LEU A 155 -1.15 2.29 -13.89
N LYS A 156 -0.54 1.98 -15.03
CA LYS A 156 0.51 2.81 -15.66
C LYS A 156 -0.06 4.00 -16.39
N GLU A 157 -1.32 3.90 -16.81
CA GLU A 157 -2.05 4.96 -17.51
C GLU A 157 -2.80 5.88 -16.54
N GLY A 158 -2.91 5.52 -15.25
CA GLY A 158 -3.65 6.29 -14.27
C GLY A 158 -5.17 6.24 -14.50
N ARG A 159 -5.69 5.10 -14.97
CA ARG A 159 -7.13 4.95 -15.25
C ARG A 159 -7.97 4.88 -13.99
N VAL A 160 -9.11 5.56 -14.01
CA VAL A 160 -10.13 5.42 -12.97
C VAL A 160 -10.75 4.04 -13.09
N ALA A 161 -10.67 3.26 -12.02
CA ALA A 161 -11.10 1.86 -12.01
C ALA A 161 -12.02 1.49 -10.84
N SER A 162 -12.25 2.41 -9.89
CA SER A 162 -13.33 2.29 -8.92
C SER A 162 -14.03 3.62 -8.72
N LYS A 163 -15.22 3.58 -8.15
CA LYS A 163 -15.93 4.79 -7.73
C LYS A 163 -15.25 5.49 -6.55
N GLU A 164 -14.52 4.75 -5.72
CA GLU A 164 -13.92 5.25 -4.48
C GLU A 164 -12.58 5.97 -4.71
N PHE A 165 -11.90 5.69 -5.82
CA PHE A 165 -10.55 6.20 -6.06
C PHE A 165 -10.36 6.73 -7.48
N ASN A 166 -9.98 8.01 -7.57
CA ASN A 166 -9.52 8.64 -8.79
C ASN A 166 -8.05 9.10 -8.62
N PRO A 167 -7.09 8.48 -9.33
CA PRO A 167 -5.67 8.77 -9.15
C PRO A 167 -5.30 10.22 -9.54
N SER A 168 -5.99 10.81 -10.52
CA SER A 168 -5.75 12.19 -10.96
C SER A 168 -6.23 13.21 -9.94
N ILE A 169 -7.39 12.97 -9.32
CA ILE A 169 -7.89 13.78 -8.20
C ILE A 169 -6.94 13.62 -7.01
N TYR A 170 -6.57 12.38 -6.68
CA TYR A 170 -5.64 12.09 -5.58
C TYR A 170 -4.30 12.82 -5.77
N LYS A 171 -3.69 12.73 -6.95
CA LYS A 171 -2.46 13.47 -7.30
C LYS A 171 -2.62 14.99 -7.13
N THR A 172 -3.78 15.55 -7.46
CA THR A 172 -4.04 16.99 -7.34
C THR A 172 -4.19 17.42 -5.89
N ASN A 173 -4.84 16.59 -5.06
CA ASN A 173 -5.13 16.89 -3.66
C ASN A 173 -3.90 16.75 -2.73
N TYR A 174 -2.86 16.04 -3.16
CA TYR A 174 -1.66 15.82 -2.35
C TYR A 174 -0.37 16.30 -3.06
N PRO A 175 -0.05 17.60 -3.00
CA PRO A 175 1.12 18.18 -3.67
C PRO A 175 2.46 17.55 -3.27
N SER A 176 2.65 17.21 -2.00
CA SER A 176 3.89 16.56 -1.51
C SER A 176 4.08 15.17 -2.14
N ILE A 177 2.99 14.41 -2.24
CA ILE A 177 2.98 13.10 -2.90
C ILE A 177 3.22 13.26 -4.40
N LYS A 178 2.64 14.30 -5.02
CA LYS A 178 2.87 14.64 -6.42
C LYS A 178 4.32 15.00 -6.71
N GLU A 179 4.95 15.78 -5.84
CA GLU A 179 6.37 16.13 -5.96
C GLU A 179 7.25 14.87 -5.91
N ALA A 180 6.92 13.92 -5.04
CA ALA A 180 7.68 12.69 -4.90
C ALA A 180 7.45 11.67 -6.04
N TYR A 181 6.21 11.50 -6.51
CA TYR A 181 5.86 10.46 -7.51
C TYR A 181 5.85 10.94 -8.96
N GLY A 182 5.68 12.23 -9.21
CA GLY A 182 5.56 12.77 -10.57
C GLY A 182 4.45 12.08 -11.37
N ASP A 183 4.81 11.47 -12.51
CA ASP A 183 3.86 10.73 -13.38
C ASP A 183 3.88 9.21 -13.15
N ASN A 184 4.42 8.75 -12.01
CA ASN A 184 4.38 7.34 -11.64
C ASN A 184 3.00 6.95 -11.08
N TRP A 185 2.04 6.77 -11.98
CA TRP A 185 0.66 6.41 -11.63
C TRP A 185 0.53 5.22 -10.67
N PRO A 186 1.25 4.09 -10.84
CA PRO A 186 1.21 2.96 -9.91
C PRO A 186 1.45 3.36 -8.44
N MET A 187 2.28 4.37 -8.17
CA MET A 187 2.60 4.80 -6.81
C MET A 187 1.42 5.48 -6.10
N TYR A 188 0.51 6.12 -6.84
CA TYR A 188 -0.69 6.72 -6.23
C TYR A 188 -1.68 5.64 -5.77
N TYR A 189 -1.89 4.59 -6.57
CA TYR A 189 -2.69 3.44 -6.15
C TYR A 189 -2.05 2.72 -4.97
N HIS A 190 -0.73 2.52 -5.04
CA HIS A 190 0.03 1.91 -3.95
C HIS A 190 -0.18 2.68 -2.65
N HIS A 191 0.07 3.98 -2.66
CA HIS A 191 -0.06 4.83 -1.48
C HIS A 191 -1.49 4.83 -0.92
N TYR A 192 -2.50 4.85 -1.78
CA TYR A 192 -3.90 4.76 -1.33
C TYR A 192 -4.23 3.40 -0.71
N LEU A 193 -3.72 2.30 -1.28
CA LEU A 193 -3.94 0.94 -0.75
C LEU A 193 -3.17 0.66 0.55
N THR A 194 -2.02 1.34 0.77
CA THR A 194 -1.21 1.17 1.98
C THR A 194 -1.62 2.09 3.12
N TYR A 195 -1.93 3.36 2.83
CA TYR A 195 -2.17 4.39 3.85
C TYR A 195 -3.60 4.96 3.82
N GLY A 196 -4.24 4.98 2.64
CA GLY A 196 -5.51 5.69 2.42
C GLY A 196 -6.71 5.10 3.17
N LYS A 197 -6.68 3.83 3.55
CA LYS A 197 -7.78 3.18 4.30
C LYS A 197 -7.65 3.29 5.82
N GLU A 198 -6.43 3.43 6.35
CA GLU A 198 -6.16 3.37 7.80
C GLU A 198 -5.90 4.75 8.44
N GLY A 199 -5.55 5.78 7.67
CA GLY A 199 -5.39 7.14 8.18
C GLY A 199 -6.39 8.09 7.54
N SER A 200 -7.24 8.73 8.35
CA SER A 200 -8.02 10.00 8.24
C SER A 200 -8.22 10.73 6.89
N PHE A 201 -8.04 10.06 5.75
CA PHE A 201 -8.30 10.51 4.40
C PHE A 201 -9.54 9.76 3.94
N THR A 202 -10.64 9.99 4.68
CA THR A 202 -11.95 9.48 4.29
C THR A 202 -12.19 9.83 2.83
N ALA A 203 -12.67 8.84 2.07
CA ALA A 203 -13.08 8.95 0.68
C ALA A 203 -14.05 10.12 0.41
N ASP A 204 -14.65 10.69 1.47
CA ASP A 204 -15.46 11.90 1.45
C ASP A 204 -14.76 13.15 0.89
N LYS A 205 -13.41 13.24 0.96
CA LYS A 205 -12.66 14.36 0.34
C LYS A 205 -12.14 14.06 -1.07
N LEU A 206 -12.36 12.86 -1.60
CA LEU A 206 -11.84 12.43 -2.92
C LEU A 206 -12.89 12.49 -4.04
N LEU A 207 -14.13 12.89 -3.73
CA LEU A 207 -15.27 12.86 -4.66
C LEU A 207 -15.86 14.23 -5.05
N THR A 208 -15.36 15.34 -4.50
CA THR A 208 -15.95 16.66 -4.80
C THR A 208 -15.13 17.43 -5.83
N ASN A 209 -15.77 17.65 -6.98
CA ASN A 209 -15.56 18.85 -7.81
C ASN A 209 -15.80 20.12 -6.98
#